data_AF-Q4D4U7-F1
#
_entry.id   AF-Q4D4U7-F1
#
_cell.length_a   1.000
_cell.length_b   1.000
_cell.length_c   1.000
_cell.angle_alpha   90.00
_cell.angle_beta   90.00
_cell.angle_gamma   90.00
#
_symmetry.space_group_name_H-M   'P 1'
#
loop_
_entity.id
_entity.type
_entity.pdbx_description
1 polymer ?
#
loop_
_entity_poly.entity_id
_entity_poly.type
_entity_poly.pdbx_seq_one_letter_code
_entity_poly.pdbx_strand_id
1 'polypeptide(L)'
;MSICPGLCGELAVTPFRVFLGTLPTLALEERFLRQLQPVYAWYSTRKRVKEQANEFIEIDLASCDLELLLRYSHVYYVRRQLFEEAIDKQLTLLDTGKAPKMTDPALLQCLHACNTDIGERLQYEVGQLQVAKKAACVPCRRELDPNAPLEFYDYTCMMRLVEEDVCGVEDAEMKGRAYLPRNLVESKVKYLTEKLLGSDAKGTLEKREIKLFNRMIPPDYNKVGSVEKLRPCDVTAFFRFYGERINKAGTENHFKRALWGHVYRKFATHPSFLRGISMYWARHSGLDTSSNATIMPEEIAAAVCKQQTLFSAIRFRSQYMYASPDLARQLWRRDVVIPLMRLFPLMGAPAAEDLAASVLVDAFWARLSVGEEENLLNDSIIRSVRQFVDEMSNMYEAGTEATLKRVEEGCKLAVPQLTAEEVQLMSPKNEDKAIEESTA
;
A
#
# COMPACT_ATOMS: atom_id res chain seq x y z
N MET A 1 4.58 -1.85 -0.57
CA MET A 1 3.40 -1.87 0.30
C MET A 1 2.35 -0.93 -0.28
N SER A 2 1.52 -1.40 -1.22
CA SER A 2 0.62 -0.57 -2.03
C SER A 2 -0.84 -0.59 -1.57
N ILE A 3 -1.30 -1.62 -0.84
CA ILE A 3 -2.73 -1.74 -0.48
C ILE A 3 -3.05 -0.92 0.78
N CYS A 4 -2.47 -1.30 1.92
CA CYS A 4 -2.58 -0.56 3.17
C CYS A 4 -1.15 -0.21 3.66
N PRO A 5 -0.50 0.86 3.15
CA PRO A 5 0.92 1.12 3.39
C PRO A 5 1.19 1.35 4.89
N GLY A 6 1.98 0.50 5.53
CA GLY A 6 2.37 0.65 6.94
C GLY A 6 1.41 0.03 7.96
N LEU A 7 0.30 -0.56 7.52
CA LEU A 7 -0.62 -1.32 8.38
C LEU A 7 -0.05 -2.71 8.65
N CYS A 8 0.50 -2.95 9.84
CA CYS A 8 1.08 -4.25 10.18
C CYS A 8 0.91 -4.62 11.65
N GLY A 9 0.56 -5.90 11.85
CA GLY A 9 0.51 -6.55 13.16
C GLY A 9 1.73 -7.42 13.42
N GLU A 10 1.91 -7.80 14.68
CA GLU A 10 2.95 -8.75 15.08
C GLU A 10 2.48 -10.18 14.77
N LEU A 11 3.21 -10.86 13.88
CA LEU A 11 2.96 -12.24 13.47
C LEU A 11 4.28 -13.01 13.47
N ALA A 12 4.24 -14.33 13.70
CA ALA A 12 5.43 -15.16 13.56
C ALA A 12 5.97 -15.18 12.11
N VAL A 13 7.22 -15.57 11.92
CA VAL A 13 7.78 -15.85 10.59
C VAL A 13 7.01 -17.00 9.96
N THR A 14 6.57 -16.83 8.72
CA THR A 14 5.83 -17.83 7.95
C THR A 14 6.65 -18.18 6.71
N PRO A 15 7.63 -19.09 6.81
CA PRO A 15 8.53 -19.39 5.71
C PRO A 15 7.80 -20.10 4.57
N PHE A 16 8.14 -19.75 3.33
CA PHE A 16 7.66 -20.40 2.12
C PHE A 16 8.79 -20.51 1.10
N ARG A 17 8.86 -21.65 0.39
CA ARG A 17 9.88 -21.90 -0.63
C ARG A 17 9.28 -21.67 -2.02
N VAL A 18 9.68 -20.59 -2.67
CA VAL A 18 9.32 -20.35 -4.07
C VAL A 18 10.30 -21.09 -4.96
N PHE A 19 9.81 -21.99 -5.79
CA PHE A 19 10.60 -22.79 -6.71
C PHE A 19 11.18 -21.93 -7.84
N LEU A 20 12.50 -21.91 -8.03
CA LEU A 20 13.20 -21.12 -9.05
C LEU A 20 13.50 -21.88 -10.35
N GLY A 21 13.43 -23.21 -10.32
CA GLY A 21 13.69 -24.06 -11.49
C GLY A 21 14.49 -25.31 -11.15
N THR A 22 14.72 -26.12 -12.18
CA THR A 22 15.53 -27.34 -12.14
C THR A 22 16.89 -27.10 -12.79
N LEU A 23 17.98 -27.53 -12.16
CA LEU A 23 19.33 -27.37 -12.73
C LEU A 23 19.50 -28.18 -14.03
N PRO A 24 20.20 -27.64 -15.05
CA PRO A 24 20.90 -26.36 -15.08
C PRO A 24 19.99 -25.17 -15.49
N THR A 25 18.75 -25.42 -15.90
CA THR A 25 17.86 -24.40 -16.50
C THR A 25 16.91 -23.80 -15.47
N LEU A 26 17.31 -22.68 -14.88
CA LEU A 26 16.50 -21.93 -13.91
C LEU A 26 15.59 -20.91 -14.62
N ALA A 27 14.65 -21.43 -15.42
CA ALA A 27 13.80 -20.60 -16.28
C ALA A 27 12.96 -19.56 -15.52
N LEU A 28 12.52 -19.87 -14.29
CA LEU A 28 11.81 -18.88 -13.47
C LEU A 28 12.77 -17.81 -12.95
N GLU A 29 13.95 -18.19 -12.46
CA GLU A 29 14.93 -17.21 -12.04
C GLU A 29 15.27 -16.23 -13.16
N GLU A 30 15.49 -16.70 -14.40
CA GLU A 30 15.74 -15.78 -15.51
C GLU A 30 14.59 -14.77 -15.71
N ARG A 31 13.34 -15.19 -15.49
CA ARG A 31 12.19 -14.28 -15.52
C ARG A 31 12.23 -13.31 -14.36
N PHE A 32 12.53 -13.78 -13.15
CA PHE A 32 12.67 -12.91 -11.99
C PHE A 32 13.79 -11.88 -12.17
N LEU A 33 14.94 -12.24 -12.74
CA LEU A 33 16.02 -11.29 -13.02
C LEU A 33 15.62 -10.20 -14.04
N ARG A 34 14.72 -10.53 -14.98
CA ARG A 34 14.17 -9.56 -15.94
C ARG A 34 13.07 -8.68 -15.33
N GLN A 35 12.28 -9.20 -14.40
CA GLN A 35 11.05 -8.57 -13.89
C GLN A 35 11.26 -7.83 -12.56
N LEU A 36 12.03 -8.40 -11.65
CA LEU A 36 12.21 -7.91 -10.28
C LEU A 36 13.31 -6.83 -10.19
N GLN A 37 13.65 -6.15 -11.29
CA GLN A 37 14.73 -5.17 -11.34
C GLN A 37 14.57 -4.03 -10.30
N PRO A 38 13.37 -3.43 -10.10
CA PRO A 38 13.20 -2.37 -9.10
C PRO A 38 13.48 -2.84 -7.66
N VAL A 39 13.25 -4.13 -7.39
CA VAL A 39 13.33 -4.76 -6.07
C VAL A 39 14.48 -5.79 -5.98
N TYR A 40 15.46 -5.71 -6.89
CA TYR A 40 16.55 -6.67 -6.96
C TYR A 40 17.42 -6.67 -5.70
N ALA A 41 17.62 -5.51 -5.07
CA ALA A 41 18.33 -5.41 -3.79
C ALA A 41 17.72 -6.37 -2.75
N TRP A 42 16.40 -6.34 -2.58
CA TRP A 42 15.67 -7.29 -1.74
C TRP A 42 15.87 -8.74 -2.21
N TYR A 43 15.63 -9.03 -3.49
CA TYR A 43 15.73 -10.38 -4.06
C TYR A 43 17.09 -11.02 -3.75
N SER A 44 18.18 -10.26 -3.96
CA SER A 44 19.55 -10.72 -3.73
C SER A 44 19.91 -10.99 -2.26
N THR A 45 19.13 -10.44 -1.31
CA THR A 45 19.35 -10.66 0.13
C THR A 45 18.61 -11.88 0.68
N ARG A 46 17.63 -12.41 -0.07
CA ARG A 46 16.84 -13.55 0.38
C ARG A 46 17.66 -14.83 0.35
N LYS A 47 17.37 -15.72 1.28
CA LYS A 47 18.08 -16.99 1.43
C LYS A 47 17.75 -17.91 0.26
N ARG A 48 18.78 -18.37 -0.44
CA ARG A 48 18.66 -19.38 -1.49
C ARG A 48 18.82 -20.78 -0.90
N VAL A 49 17.96 -21.70 -1.29
CA VAL A 49 17.96 -23.09 -0.85
C VAL A 49 18.16 -23.98 -2.08
N LYS A 50 19.27 -24.70 -2.10
CA LYS A 50 19.58 -25.68 -3.14
C LYS A 50 19.22 -27.07 -2.65
N GLU A 51 18.34 -27.74 -3.38
CA GLU A 51 18.05 -29.17 -3.22
C GLU A 51 18.73 -29.94 -4.36
N GLN A 52 18.58 -31.28 -4.40
CA GLN A 52 19.37 -32.16 -5.29
C GLN A 52 19.44 -31.68 -6.74
N ALA A 53 18.29 -31.40 -7.35
CA ALA A 53 18.16 -30.90 -8.73
C ALA A 53 17.36 -29.60 -8.83
N ASN A 54 16.89 -29.05 -7.70
CA ASN A 54 15.96 -27.93 -7.65
C ASN A 54 16.56 -26.77 -6.87
N GLU A 55 16.21 -25.55 -7.25
CA GLU A 55 16.56 -24.37 -6.48
C GLU A 55 15.31 -23.63 -6.02
N PHE A 56 15.38 -23.06 -4.82
CA PHE A 56 14.31 -22.30 -4.21
C PHE A 56 14.85 -21.00 -3.60
N ILE A 57 13.97 -20.02 -3.46
CA ILE A 57 14.17 -18.86 -2.60
C ILE A 57 13.23 -18.99 -1.40
N GLU A 58 13.78 -18.87 -0.19
CA GLU A 58 13.01 -18.89 1.05
C GLU A 58 12.58 -17.46 1.38
N ILE A 59 11.27 -17.24 1.37
CA ILE A 59 10.62 -15.96 1.69
C ILE A 59 9.82 -16.08 2.98
N ASP A 60 9.53 -14.95 3.61
CA ASP A 60 8.60 -14.88 4.74
C ASP A 60 7.26 -14.29 4.30
N LEU A 61 6.21 -15.12 4.21
CA LEU A 61 4.86 -14.68 3.80
C LEU A 61 4.28 -13.61 4.73
N ALA A 62 4.69 -13.60 6.00
CA ALA A 62 4.26 -12.62 6.99
C ALA A 62 5.08 -11.32 6.97
N SER A 63 6.04 -11.21 6.04
CA SER A 63 6.80 -10.00 5.76
C SER A 63 6.31 -9.27 4.50
N CYS A 64 7.04 -8.25 4.05
CA CYS A 64 6.77 -7.62 2.75
C CYS A 64 7.07 -8.51 1.54
N ASP A 65 7.80 -9.62 1.73
CA ASP A 65 8.22 -10.53 0.65
C ASP A 65 7.03 -11.00 -0.22
N LEU A 66 5.89 -11.36 0.41
CA LEU A 66 4.67 -11.77 -0.30
C LEU A 66 4.15 -10.66 -1.23
N GLU A 67 3.97 -9.46 -0.67
CA GLU A 67 3.42 -8.32 -1.43
C GLU A 67 4.37 -7.88 -2.55
N LEU A 68 5.68 -7.94 -2.33
CA LEU A 68 6.67 -7.67 -3.36
C LEU A 68 6.58 -8.66 -4.52
N LEU A 69 6.52 -9.96 -4.23
CA LEU A 69 6.43 -10.95 -5.30
C LEU A 69 5.10 -10.89 -6.05
N LEU A 70 3.98 -10.71 -5.36
CA LEU A 70 2.67 -10.53 -6.01
C LEU A 70 2.64 -9.27 -6.90
N ARG A 71 3.35 -8.21 -6.53
CA ARG A 71 3.37 -6.94 -7.27
C ARG A 71 4.35 -6.91 -8.42
N TYR A 72 5.56 -7.46 -8.27
CA TYR A 72 6.64 -7.35 -9.26
C TYR A 72 6.83 -8.59 -10.15
N SER A 73 6.33 -9.76 -9.74
CA SER A 73 6.37 -10.93 -10.61
C SER A 73 5.41 -10.75 -11.78
N HIS A 74 5.86 -11.06 -13.00
CA HIS A 74 5.04 -11.20 -14.21
C HIS A 74 4.82 -12.68 -14.58
N VAL A 75 4.66 -13.53 -13.55
CA VAL A 75 4.51 -14.99 -13.70
C VAL A 75 3.26 -15.46 -12.95
N TYR A 76 2.17 -15.68 -13.69
CA TYR A 76 0.86 -15.97 -13.12
C TYR A 76 0.84 -17.18 -12.17
N TYR A 77 1.53 -18.28 -12.51
CA TYR A 77 1.48 -19.50 -11.69
C TYR A 77 2.21 -19.34 -10.36
N VAL A 78 3.24 -18.49 -10.29
CA VAL A 78 3.91 -18.14 -9.04
C VAL A 78 2.98 -17.28 -8.19
N ARG A 79 2.38 -16.25 -8.79
CA ARG A 79 1.43 -15.38 -8.08
C ARG A 79 0.25 -16.18 -7.53
N ARG A 80 -0.29 -17.10 -8.33
CA ARG A 80 -1.37 -18.02 -7.91
C ARG A 80 -0.96 -18.86 -6.71
N GLN A 81 0.19 -19.53 -6.76
CA GLN A 81 0.68 -20.34 -5.63
C GLN A 81 0.87 -19.51 -4.36
N LEU A 82 1.47 -18.32 -4.48
CA LEU A 82 1.66 -17.40 -3.35
C LEU A 82 0.32 -16.94 -2.75
N PHE A 83 -0.65 -16.64 -3.61
CA PHE A 83 -1.98 -16.18 -3.22
C PHE A 83 -2.77 -17.29 -2.50
N GLU A 84 -2.80 -18.49 -3.08
CA GLU A 84 -3.47 -19.66 -2.51
C GLU A 84 -2.85 -20.05 -1.17
N GLU A 85 -1.52 -20.14 -1.08
CA GLU A 85 -0.83 -20.45 0.18
C GLU A 85 -1.10 -19.38 1.26
N ALA A 86 -1.11 -18.09 0.89
CA ALA A 86 -1.39 -17.01 1.83
C ALA A 86 -2.83 -17.09 2.36
N ILE A 87 -3.81 -17.45 1.53
CA ILE A 87 -5.20 -17.68 1.98
C ILE A 87 -5.26 -18.90 2.90
N ASP A 88 -4.70 -20.04 2.48
CA ASP A 88 -4.78 -21.29 3.23
C ASP A 88 -4.12 -21.17 4.60
N LYS A 89 -2.98 -20.48 4.69
CA LYS A 89 -2.32 -20.18 5.97
C LYS A 89 -3.18 -19.30 6.87
N GLN A 90 -3.79 -18.24 6.34
CA GLN A 90 -4.63 -17.35 7.15
C GLN A 90 -5.90 -18.03 7.63
N LEU A 91 -6.55 -18.86 6.78
CA LEU A 91 -7.72 -19.63 7.19
C LEU A 91 -7.34 -20.68 8.25
N THR A 92 -6.20 -21.36 8.08
CA THR A 92 -5.67 -22.28 9.11
C THR A 92 -5.42 -21.54 10.43
N LEU A 93 -4.82 -20.35 10.40
CA LEU A 93 -4.60 -19.53 11.59
C LEU A 93 -5.92 -19.06 12.22
N LEU A 94 -6.93 -18.79 11.41
CA LEU A 94 -8.24 -18.38 11.89
C LEU A 94 -9.00 -19.52 12.59
N ASP A 95 -8.79 -20.76 12.15
CA ASP A 95 -9.44 -21.94 12.71
C ASP A 95 -8.68 -22.52 13.92
N THR A 96 -7.36 -22.35 13.99
CA THR A 96 -6.51 -22.89 15.07
C THR A 96 -6.10 -21.85 16.12
N GLY A 97 -6.15 -20.57 15.77
CA GLY A 97 -5.74 -19.46 16.61
C GLY A 97 -6.80 -18.99 17.60
N LYS A 98 -6.48 -17.93 18.34
CA LYS A 98 -7.48 -17.23 19.16
C LYS A 98 -8.47 -16.50 18.25
N ALA A 99 -9.74 -16.54 18.60
CA ALA A 99 -10.76 -15.77 17.90
C ALA A 99 -10.38 -14.27 17.85
N PRO A 100 -10.44 -13.63 16.67
CA PRO A 100 -10.20 -12.19 16.55
C PRO A 100 -11.18 -11.37 17.39
N LYS A 101 -10.77 -10.17 17.81
CA LYS A 101 -11.68 -9.23 18.48
C LYS A 101 -12.72 -8.76 17.47
N MET A 102 -13.99 -9.08 17.70
CA MET A 102 -15.07 -8.71 16.80
C MET A 102 -15.30 -7.19 16.80
N THR A 103 -15.59 -6.66 15.61
CA THR A 103 -15.96 -5.26 15.38
C THR A 103 -17.31 -4.95 16.01
N ASP A 104 -17.51 -3.70 16.44
CA ASP A 104 -18.83 -3.21 16.81
C ASP A 104 -19.84 -3.42 15.65
N PRO A 105 -21.03 -4.01 15.90
CA PRO A 105 -21.98 -4.31 14.83
C PRO A 105 -22.43 -3.08 14.03
N ALA A 106 -22.58 -1.91 14.65
CA ALA A 106 -23.00 -0.69 13.97
C ALA A 106 -21.88 -0.17 13.05
N LEU A 107 -20.61 -0.24 13.50
CA LEU A 107 -19.46 0.09 12.65
C LEU A 107 -19.37 -0.88 11.46
N LEU A 108 -19.55 -2.19 11.68
CA LEU A 108 -19.50 -3.16 10.59
C LEU A 108 -20.65 -2.94 9.58
N GLN A 109 -21.85 -2.57 10.03
CA GLN A 109 -22.98 -2.23 9.16
C GLN A 109 -22.70 -0.97 8.32
N CYS A 110 -22.16 0.07 8.94
CA CYS A 110 -21.73 1.30 8.26
C CYS A 110 -20.69 1.01 7.16
N LEU A 111 -19.67 0.19 7.48
CA LEU A 111 -18.65 -0.23 6.50
C LEU A 111 -19.23 -1.10 5.39
N HIS A 112 -20.23 -1.94 5.70
CA HIS A 112 -20.95 -2.74 4.69
C HIS A 112 -21.75 -1.86 3.72
N ALA A 113 -22.44 -0.82 4.22
CA ALA A 113 -23.13 0.15 3.39
C ALA A 113 -22.14 0.88 2.46
N CYS A 114 -21.03 1.38 3.01
CA CYS A 114 -19.94 1.98 2.22
C CYS A 114 -19.40 1.02 1.15
N ASN A 115 -19.19 -0.25 1.51
CA ASN A 115 -18.70 -1.28 0.58
C ASN A 115 -19.68 -1.57 -0.58
N THR A 116 -20.97 -1.39 -0.34
CA THR A 116 -22.03 -1.50 -1.36
C THR A 116 -22.00 -0.29 -2.29
N ASP A 117 -21.92 0.92 -1.73
CA ASP A 117 -21.91 2.18 -2.48
C ASP A 117 -20.71 2.31 -3.44
N ILE A 118 -19.55 1.74 -3.08
CA ILE A 118 -18.35 1.77 -3.95
C ILE A 118 -18.39 0.75 -5.11
N GLY A 119 -19.45 -0.06 -5.23
CA GLY A 119 -19.51 -1.19 -6.14
C GLY A 119 -19.26 -0.84 -7.61
N GLU A 120 -19.83 0.27 -8.10
CA GLU A 120 -19.62 0.74 -9.47
C GLU A 120 -18.16 1.15 -9.72
N ARG A 121 -17.55 1.88 -8.77
CA ARG A 121 -16.14 2.26 -8.83
C ARG A 121 -15.23 1.03 -8.83
N LEU A 122 -15.55 0.01 -8.03
CA LEU A 122 -14.81 -1.25 -8.00
C LEU A 122 -14.84 -1.96 -9.35
N GLN A 123 -16.01 -2.05 -10.00
CA GLN A 123 -16.15 -2.66 -11.33
C GLN A 123 -15.32 -1.91 -12.39
N TYR A 124 -15.36 -0.57 -12.37
CA TYR A 124 -14.54 0.25 -13.25
C TYR A 124 -13.03 0.03 -13.04
N GLU A 125 -12.57 0.00 -11.78
CA GLU A 125 -11.18 -0.28 -11.45
C GLU A 125 -10.75 -1.68 -11.94
N VAL A 126 -11.58 -2.71 -11.74
CA VAL A 126 -11.33 -4.07 -12.26
C VAL A 126 -11.27 -4.09 -13.79
N GLY A 127 -12.14 -3.33 -14.48
CA GLY A 127 -12.11 -3.16 -15.92
C GLY A 127 -10.76 -2.60 -16.41
N GLN A 128 -10.21 -1.59 -15.74
CA GLN A 128 -8.88 -1.06 -16.04
C GLN A 128 -7.77 -2.11 -15.87
N LEU A 129 -7.84 -2.93 -14.81
CA LEU A 129 -6.87 -4.01 -14.61
C LEU A 129 -6.93 -5.06 -15.74
N GLN A 130 -8.13 -5.37 -16.22
CA GLN A 130 -8.33 -6.32 -17.32
C GLN A 130 -7.75 -5.78 -18.64
N VAL A 131 -7.89 -4.47 -18.90
CA VAL A 131 -7.27 -3.80 -20.04
C VAL A 131 -5.74 -3.83 -19.92
N ALA A 132 -5.19 -3.52 -18.75
CA ALA A 132 -3.75 -3.56 -18.50
C ALA A 132 -3.15 -4.96 -18.69
N LYS A 133 -3.87 -6.01 -18.28
CA LYS A 133 -3.46 -7.41 -18.51
C LYS A 133 -3.31 -7.72 -20.00
N LYS A 134 -4.29 -7.36 -20.81
CA LYS A 134 -4.24 -7.54 -22.28
C LYS A 134 -3.09 -6.76 -22.92
N ALA A 135 -2.76 -5.58 -22.37
CA ALA A 135 -1.66 -4.74 -22.84
C ALA A 135 -0.26 -5.18 -22.33
N ALA A 136 -0.16 -6.18 -21.46
CA ALA A 136 1.09 -6.66 -20.87
C ALA A 136 1.92 -7.56 -21.83
N CYS A 137 2.09 -7.09 -23.07
CA CYS A 137 2.86 -7.71 -24.14
C CYS A 137 4.04 -6.84 -24.62
N VAL A 138 4.19 -5.63 -24.07
CA VAL A 138 5.25 -4.68 -24.44
C VAL A 138 6.62 -5.06 -23.82
N PRO A 139 7.76 -4.66 -24.43
CA PRO A 139 9.11 -5.11 -24.03
C PRO A 139 9.44 -5.05 -22.53
N CYS A 140 9.00 -4.01 -21.82
CA CYS A 140 9.34 -3.79 -20.41
C CYS A 140 8.44 -4.53 -19.41
N ARG A 141 7.30 -5.09 -19.85
CA ARG A 141 6.31 -5.75 -19.00
C ARG A 141 5.60 -6.89 -19.74
N ARG A 142 6.31 -7.99 -19.90
CA ARG A 142 5.79 -9.18 -20.61
C ARG A 142 5.22 -10.20 -19.64
N GLU A 143 3.90 -10.32 -19.63
CA GLU A 143 3.19 -11.45 -19.02
C GLU A 143 3.35 -12.71 -19.88
N LEU A 144 3.17 -13.88 -19.26
CA LEU A 144 3.20 -15.17 -19.95
C LEU A 144 1.98 -15.40 -20.84
N ASP A 145 0.81 -15.01 -20.35
CA ASP A 145 -0.48 -15.18 -21.01
C ASP A 145 -1.35 -13.93 -20.79
N PRO A 146 -1.16 -12.88 -21.61
CA PRO A 146 -1.91 -11.63 -21.47
C PRO A 146 -3.40 -11.78 -21.87
N ASN A 147 -3.76 -12.85 -22.59
CA ASN A 147 -5.12 -13.07 -23.08
C ASN A 147 -5.98 -13.90 -22.11
N ALA A 148 -5.37 -14.60 -21.15
CA ALA A 148 -6.11 -15.28 -20.08
C ALA A 148 -7.00 -14.30 -19.29
N PRO A 149 -8.15 -14.75 -18.77
CA PRO A 149 -9.00 -13.96 -17.88
C PRO A 149 -8.20 -13.35 -16.71
N LEU A 150 -8.48 -12.11 -16.32
CA LEU A 150 -7.89 -11.51 -15.12
C LEU A 150 -8.34 -12.30 -13.87
N GLU A 151 -7.37 -12.66 -13.04
CA GLU A 151 -7.61 -13.42 -11.79
C GLU A 151 -7.16 -12.58 -10.58
N PHE A 152 -7.70 -12.87 -9.39
CA PHE A 152 -7.43 -12.08 -8.17
C PHE A 152 -5.94 -11.96 -7.83
N TYR A 153 -5.16 -13.02 -8.09
CA TYR A 153 -3.72 -13.05 -7.84
C TYR A 153 -2.92 -12.14 -8.80
N ASP A 154 -3.51 -11.63 -9.87
CA ASP A 154 -2.87 -10.69 -10.80
C ASP A 154 -3.05 -9.23 -10.38
N TYR A 155 -3.96 -8.94 -9.45
CA TYR A 155 -4.44 -7.57 -9.18
C TYR A 155 -3.31 -6.62 -8.80
N THR A 156 -2.43 -7.00 -7.88
CA THR A 156 -1.31 -6.14 -7.44
C THR A 156 -0.33 -5.84 -8.56
N CYS A 157 -0.14 -6.77 -9.50
CA CYS A 157 0.71 -6.57 -10.66
C CYS A 157 0.03 -5.62 -11.65
N MET A 158 -1.24 -5.86 -11.99
CA MET A 158 -1.98 -5.01 -12.92
C MET A 158 -2.21 -3.60 -12.37
N MET A 159 -2.45 -3.46 -11.06
CA MET A 159 -2.53 -2.15 -10.39
C MET A 159 -1.23 -1.37 -10.60
N ARG A 160 -0.07 -2.02 -10.43
CA ARG A 160 1.24 -1.39 -10.68
C ARG A 160 1.39 -0.93 -12.12
N LEU A 161 0.97 -1.74 -13.09
CA LEU A 161 1.07 -1.39 -14.51
C LEU A 161 0.21 -0.17 -14.86
N VAL A 162 -1.04 -0.12 -14.37
CA VAL A 162 -1.91 1.05 -14.57
C VAL A 162 -1.35 2.27 -13.83
N GLU A 163 -0.82 2.10 -12.62
CA GLU A 163 -0.14 3.17 -11.87
C GLU A 163 1.04 3.75 -12.68
N GLU A 164 1.85 2.90 -13.30
CA GLU A 164 2.95 3.29 -14.19
C GLU A 164 2.43 4.02 -15.44
N ASP A 165 1.37 3.51 -16.08
CA ASP A 165 0.79 4.10 -17.30
C ASP A 165 0.15 5.48 -17.05
N VAL A 166 -0.67 5.60 -16.01
CA VAL A 166 -1.41 6.83 -15.70
C VAL A 166 -0.47 7.97 -15.28
N CYS A 167 0.65 7.66 -14.63
CA CYS A 167 1.57 8.68 -14.14
C CYS A 167 2.49 9.26 -15.23
N GLY A 168 2.69 8.55 -16.36
CA GLY A 168 3.46 9.01 -17.51
C GLY A 168 4.97 9.16 -17.30
N VAL A 169 5.53 8.76 -16.14
CA VAL A 169 6.96 8.86 -15.83
C VAL A 169 7.57 7.48 -15.68
N GLU A 170 8.42 7.09 -16.64
CA GLU A 170 9.15 5.82 -16.60
C GLU A 170 10.04 5.73 -15.35
N ASP A 171 10.04 4.57 -14.69
CA ASP A 171 10.81 4.27 -13.49
C ASP A 171 10.62 5.27 -12.34
N ALA A 172 9.44 5.91 -12.24
CA ALA A 172 9.14 6.91 -11.23
C ALA A 172 9.48 6.44 -9.80
N GLU A 173 9.20 5.18 -9.47
CA GLU A 173 9.52 4.59 -8.16
C GLU A 173 11.04 4.51 -7.90
N MET A 174 11.81 4.02 -8.88
CA MET A 174 13.27 3.89 -8.76
C MET A 174 13.96 5.25 -8.72
N LYS A 175 13.50 6.19 -9.56
CA LYS A 175 13.98 7.57 -9.57
C LYS A 175 13.64 8.26 -8.24
N GLY A 176 12.41 8.11 -7.74
CA GLY A 176 11.99 8.62 -6.44
C GLY A 176 12.83 8.05 -5.29
N ARG A 177 13.10 6.74 -5.29
CA ARG A 177 13.97 6.08 -4.29
C ARG A 177 15.35 6.73 -4.19
N ALA A 178 15.94 7.21 -5.29
CA ALA A 178 17.27 7.81 -5.28
C ALA A 178 17.37 9.10 -4.43
N TYR A 179 16.24 9.77 -4.17
CA TYR A 179 16.15 11.01 -3.38
C TYR A 179 15.60 10.79 -1.96
N LEU A 180 15.38 9.54 -1.56
CA LEU A 180 14.76 9.20 -0.26
C LEU A 180 15.67 8.30 0.60
N PRO A 181 16.85 8.80 1.05
CA PRO A 181 17.66 8.10 2.05
C PRO A 181 16.89 7.87 3.34
N ARG A 182 16.95 6.65 3.89
CA ARG A 182 16.20 6.27 5.08
C ARG A 182 16.48 7.19 6.28
N ASN A 183 17.75 7.42 6.61
CA ASN A 183 18.13 8.24 7.77
C ASN A 183 17.60 9.69 7.67
N LEU A 184 17.56 10.25 6.46
CA LEU A 184 16.97 11.56 6.22
C LEU A 184 15.46 11.53 6.47
N VAL A 185 14.76 10.54 5.90
CA VAL A 185 13.32 10.34 6.07
C VAL A 185 12.98 10.18 7.56
N GLU A 186 13.76 9.39 8.32
CA GLU A 186 13.62 9.22 9.77
C GLU A 186 13.82 10.53 10.56
N SER A 187 14.74 11.38 10.14
CA SER A 187 14.93 12.71 10.74
C SER A 187 13.75 13.64 10.45
N LYS A 188 13.26 13.64 9.20
CA LYS A 188 12.15 14.50 8.77
C LYS A 188 10.81 14.10 9.40
N VAL A 189 10.55 12.81 9.62
CA VAL A 189 9.34 12.38 10.35
C VAL A 189 9.40 12.79 11.81
N LYS A 190 10.58 12.75 12.46
CA LYS A 190 10.76 13.24 13.84
C LYS A 190 10.47 14.73 13.95
N TYR A 191 10.97 15.51 12.99
CA TYR A 191 10.68 16.95 12.92
C TYR A 191 9.18 17.23 12.73
N LEU A 192 8.51 16.51 11.81
CA LEU A 192 7.05 16.59 11.67
C LEU A 192 6.32 16.23 12.97
N THR A 193 6.82 15.23 13.69
CA THR A 193 6.23 14.75 14.95
C THR A 193 6.32 15.80 16.04
N GLU A 194 7.45 16.49 16.17
CA GLU A 194 7.60 17.62 17.08
C GLU A 194 6.57 18.73 16.75
N LYS A 195 6.39 19.03 15.46
CA LYS A 195 5.39 19.99 14.97
C LYS A 195 3.95 19.53 15.17
N LEU A 196 3.63 18.25 15.09
CA LEU A 196 2.25 17.74 15.22
C LEU A 196 1.86 17.40 16.66
N LEU A 197 2.77 16.91 17.48
CA LEU A 197 2.46 16.34 18.80
C LEU A 197 3.23 17.00 19.94
N GLY A 198 4.40 17.59 19.71
CA GLY A 198 5.23 18.15 20.77
C GLY A 198 5.46 17.13 21.89
N SER A 199 5.02 17.48 23.12
CA SER A 199 5.12 16.61 24.30
C SER A 199 4.22 15.37 24.26
N ASP A 200 3.25 15.28 23.35
CA ASP A 200 2.31 14.16 23.25
C ASP A 200 2.84 12.99 22.41
N ALA A 201 4.09 13.11 21.91
CA ALA A 201 4.82 12.02 21.29
C ALA A 201 5.72 11.28 22.30
N LYS A 202 5.91 9.99 22.07
CA LYS A 202 7.02 9.21 22.66
C LYS A 202 8.35 9.74 22.11
N GLY A 203 9.43 9.60 22.89
CA GLY A 203 10.75 10.03 22.44
C GLY A 203 11.33 9.23 21.26
N THR A 204 10.98 7.94 21.17
CA THR A 204 11.39 7.06 20.06
C THR A 204 10.45 5.86 19.96
N LEU A 205 10.46 5.18 18.81
CA LEU A 205 9.85 3.86 18.65
C LEU A 205 10.56 2.81 19.54
N GLU A 206 9.80 1.82 20.00
CA GLU A 206 10.31 0.70 20.78
C GLU A 206 11.13 -0.28 19.92
N LYS A 207 12.05 -1.04 20.53
CA LYS A 207 12.88 -2.03 19.82
C LYS A 207 12.04 -3.06 19.04
N ARG A 208 10.88 -3.48 19.56
CA ARG A 208 9.98 -4.42 18.86
C ARG A 208 9.34 -3.80 17.62
N GLU A 209 9.01 -2.51 17.68
CA GLU A 209 8.40 -1.77 16.59
C GLU A 209 9.40 -1.56 15.46
N ILE A 210 10.66 -1.24 15.81
CA ILE A 210 11.77 -1.15 14.84
C ILE A 210 12.01 -2.51 14.15
N LYS A 211 11.98 -3.62 14.90
CA LYS A 211 12.11 -4.97 14.33
C LYS A 211 10.96 -5.31 13.38
N LEU A 212 9.73 -5.00 13.77
CA LEU A 212 8.56 -5.20 12.92
C LEU A 212 8.65 -4.36 11.65
N PHE A 213 9.01 -3.09 11.76
CA PHE A 213 9.17 -2.19 10.61
C PHE A 213 10.26 -2.68 9.65
N ASN A 214 11.44 -3.06 10.15
CA ASN A 214 12.53 -3.59 9.32
C ASN A 214 12.13 -4.87 8.56
N ARG A 215 11.17 -5.63 9.07
CA ARG A 215 10.63 -6.80 8.38
C ARG A 215 9.62 -6.43 7.29
N MET A 216 8.93 -5.29 7.42
CA MET A 216 7.94 -4.80 6.46
C MET A 216 8.55 -3.98 5.33
N ILE A 217 9.82 -3.61 5.41
CA ILE A 217 10.50 -2.79 4.40
C ILE A 217 11.50 -3.65 3.63
N PRO A 218 11.51 -3.62 2.29
CA PRO A 218 12.55 -4.29 1.53
C PRO A 218 13.93 -3.72 1.90
N PRO A 219 14.92 -4.56 2.24
CA PRO A 219 16.28 -4.10 2.44
C PRO A 219 16.86 -3.60 1.12
N ASP A 220 17.65 -2.54 1.21
CA ASP A 220 18.47 -2.03 0.10
C ASP A 220 19.86 -2.70 0.11
N TYR A 221 20.72 -2.33 -0.84
CA TYR A 221 22.10 -2.80 -0.87
C TYR A 221 22.87 -2.43 0.40
N ASN A 222 23.60 -3.40 0.96
CA ASN A 222 24.41 -3.25 2.17
C ASN A 222 25.92 -3.15 1.88
N LYS A 223 26.30 -2.64 0.71
CA LYS A 223 27.71 -2.48 0.30
C LYS A 223 28.33 -1.22 0.92
N VAL A 224 29.65 -1.23 1.10
CA VAL A 224 30.40 -0.03 1.51
C VAL A 224 30.14 1.11 0.51
N GLY A 225 29.83 2.30 1.01
CA GLY A 225 29.50 3.48 0.20
C GLY A 225 28.04 3.55 -0.28
N SER A 226 27.25 2.47 -0.10
CA SER A 226 25.80 2.53 -0.34
C SER A 226 25.09 3.17 0.85
N VAL A 227 24.01 3.88 0.56
CA VAL A 227 23.08 4.44 1.56
C VAL A 227 21.76 3.70 1.40
N GLU A 228 21.15 3.27 2.50
CA GLU A 228 19.84 2.64 2.48
C GLU A 228 18.77 3.64 2.02
N LYS A 229 18.09 3.32 0.91
CA LYS A 229 17.06 4.16 0.30
C LYS A 229 15.69 3.49 0.43
N LEU A 230 14.66 4.30 0.55
CA LEU A 230 13.27 3.84 0.60
C LEU A 230 12.55 4.19 -0.70
N ARG A 231 11.70 3.29 -1.20
CA ARG A 231 10.77 3.65 -2.29
C ARG A 231 9.72 4.62 -1.76
N PRO A 232 9.08 5.46 -2.60
CA PRO A 232 7.99 6.34 -2.16
C PRO A 232 6.89 5.62 -1.36
N CYS A 233 6.47 4.42 -1.78
CA CYS A 233 5.48 3.63 -1.02
C CYS A 233 6.01 3.13 0.34
N ASP A 234 7.32 2.88 0.47
CA ASP A 234 7.96 2.50 1.72
C ASP A 234 8.09 3.71 2.67
N VAL A 235 8.32 4.92 2.13
CA VAL A 235 8.24 6.18 2.90
C VAL A 235 6.84 6.38 3.46
N THR A 236 5.80 6.23 2.63
CA THR A 236 4.41 6.33 3.08
C THR A 236 4.10 5.31 4.18
N ALA A 237 4.54 4.07 4.01
CA ALA A 237 4.36 3.03 5.01
C ALA A 237 5.09 3.34 6.32
N PHE A 238 6.33 3.86 6.24
CA PHE A 238 7.08 4.30 7.40
C PHE A 238 6.37 5.42 8.14
N PHE A 239 5.93 6.45 7.43
CA PHE A 239 5.21 7.57 8.02
C PHE A 239 3.96 7.10 8.75
N ARG A 240 3.12 6.27 8.11
CA ARG A 240 1.93 5.70 8.74
C ARG A 240 2.28 4.92 10.01
N PHE A 241 3.23 3.98 9.90
CA PHE A 241 3.65 3.13 11.02
C PHE A 241 4.21 3.95 12.18
N TYR A 242 5.07 4.93 11.88
CA TYR A 242 5.65 5.84 12.86
C TYR A 242 4.56 6.66 13.57
N GLY A 243 3.67 7.31 12.81
CA GLY A 243 2.58 8.12 13.35
C GLY A 243 1.64 7.33 14.27
N GLU A 244 1.30 6.09 13.91
CA GLU A 244 0.42 5.20 14.70
C GLU A 244 1.05 4.77 16.04
N ARG A 245 2.38 4.66 16.10
CA ARG A 245 3.12 4.09 17.26
C ARG A 245 3.80 5.13 18.14
N ILE A 246 4.14 6.29 17.59
CA ILE A 246 4.81 7.36 18.31
C ILE A 246 3.85 8.18 19.17
N ASN A 247 2.57 8.28 18.78
CA ASN A 247 1.59 8.99 19.60
C ASN A 247 1.38 8.26 20.94
N LYS A 248 1.08 9.03 22.00
CA LYS A 248 0.89 8.48 23.37
C LYS A 248 -0.49 7.90 23.64
N ALA A 249 -1.38 7.81 22.65
CA ALA A 249 -2.69 7.21 22.87
C ALA A 249 -2.54 5.75 23.34
N GLY A 250 -3.35 5.34 24.32
CA GLY A 250 -3.32 4.00 24.88
C GLY A 250 -3.58 2.92 23.83
N THR A 251 -3.16 1.69 24.11
CA THR A 251 -3.38 0.56 23.18
C THR A 251 -4.87 0.30 22.92
N GLU A 252 -5.74 0.61 23.89
CA GLU A 252 -7.19 0.44 23.79
C GLU A 252 -7.86 1.47 22.85
N ASN A 253 -7.29 2.67 22.71
CA ASN A 253 -7.78 3.67 21.75
C ASN A 253 -7.07 3.47 20.40
N HIS A 254 -7.35 2.34 19.77
CA HIS A 254 -6.76 2.00 18.47
C HIS A 254 -7.23 2.95 17.37
N PHE A 255 -8.50 3.37 17.39
CA PHE A 255 -9.04 4.36 16.47
C PHE A 255 -8.23 5.67 16.41
N LYS A 256 -7.88 6.30 17.56
CA LYS A 256 -7.04 7.51 17.58
C LYS A 256 -5.64 7.25 17.03
N ARG A 257 -5.07 6.08 17.31
CA ARG A 257 -3.77 5.69 16.76
C ARG A 257 -3.83 5.52 15.24
N ALA A 258 -4.90 4.93 14.73
CA ALA A 258 -5.15 4.80 13.30
C ALA A 258 -5.34 6.17 12.65
N LEU A 259 -6.12 7.09 13.24
CA LEU A 259 -6.24 8.47 12.75
C LEU A 259 -4.86 9.13 12.59
N TRP A 260 -4.00 9.06 13.62
CA TRP A 260 -2.63 9.57 13.51
C TRP A 260 -1.81 8.87 12.43
N GLY A 261 -1.89 7.55 12.32
CA GLY A 261 -1.24 6.80 11.25
C GLY A 261 -1.67 7.31 9.86
N HIS A 262 -2.97 7.46 9.62
CA HIS A 262 -3.48 7.93 8.33
C HIS A 262 -3.17 9.41 8.09
N VAL A 263 -3.11 10.26 9.12
CA VAL A 263 -2.62 11.64 8.98
C VAL A 263 -1.18 11.64 8.45
N TYR A 264 -0.28 10.86 9.07
CA TYR A 264 1.12 10.78 8.63
C TYR A 264 1.24 10.19 7.22
N ARG A 265 0.39 9.20 6.87
CA ARG A 265 0.25 8.70 5.51
C ARG A 265 -0.06 9.84 4.54
N LYS A 266 -1.01 10.73 4.84
CA LYS A 266 -1.37 11.85 3.96
C LYS A 266 -0.23 12.83 3.74
N PHE A 267 0.51 13.18 4.80
CA PHE A 267 1.72 14.00 4.67
C PHE A 267 2.71 13.36 3.68
N ALA A 268 3.01 12.07 3.83
CA ALA A 268 3.95 11.36 2.95
C ALA A 268 3.47 11.21 1.50
N THR A 269 2.15 11.21 1.27
CA THR A 269 1.56 11.14 -0.07
C THR A 269 1.33 12.50 -0.72
N HIS A 270 1.72 13.61 -0.08
CA HIS A 270 1.59 14.95 -0.68
C HIS A 270 2.84 15.32 -1.48
N PRO A 271 2.73 15.72 -2.76
CA PRO A 271 3.90 16.01 -3.61
C PRO A 271 4.85 17.07 -3.03
N SER A 272 4.35 18.22 -2.58
CA SER A 272 5.21 19.29 -2.00
C SER A 272 5.99 18.80 -0.78
N PHE A 273 5.34 18.03 0.10
CA PHE A 273 5.97 17.54 1.31
C PHE A 273 7.00 16.45 1.00
N LEU A 274 6.69 15.52 0.10
CA LEU A 274 7.64 14.50 -0.35
C LEU A 274 8.90 15.13 -0.93
N ARG A 275 8.76 16.18 -1.75
CA ARG A 275 9.91 16.97 -2.25
C ARG A 275 10.66 17.64 -1.11
N GLY A 276 9.96 18.29 -0.19
CA GLY A 276 10.54 19.04 0.93
C GLY A 276 11.34 18.17 1.92
N ILE A 277 11.03 16.88 2.02
CA ILE A 277 11.80 15.92 2.84
C ILE A 277 12.90 15.19 2.06
N SER A 278 12.91 15.30 0.73
CA SER A 278 13.83 14.56 -0.14
C SER A 278 15.21 15.22 -0.25
N MET A 279 16.23 14.40 -0.51
CA MET A 279 17.57 14.85 -0.88
C MET A 279 18.30 13.74 -1.64
N TYR A 280 19.01 14.08 -2.71
CA TYR A 280 19.83 13.12 -3.43
C TYR A 280 20.85 12.44 -2.51
N TRP A 281 20.92 11.11 -2.57
CA TRP A 281 21.66 10.30 -1.59
C TRP A 281 23.14 10.68 -1.45
N ALA A 282 23.83 11.01 -2.55
CA ALA A 282 25.26 11.35 -2.51
C ALA A 282 25.51 12.70 -1.82
N ARG A 283 24.56 13.63 -1.93
CA ARG A 283 24.60 14.90 -1.21
C ARG A 283 24.29 14.71 0.27
N HIS A 284 23.31 13.87 0.59
CA HIS A 284 23.00 13.51 1.97
C HIS A 284 24.20 12.86 2.68
N SER A 285 24.95 11.99 2.00
CA SER A 285 26.12 11.33 2.56
C SER A 285 27.40 12.17 2.52
N GLY A 286 27.38 13.38 1.93
CA GLY A 286 28.56 14.23 1.77
C GLY A 286 29.57 13.76 0.73
N LEU A 287 29.20 12.82 -0.15
CA LEU A 287 30.06 12.33 -1.23
C LEU A 287 30.09 13.29 -2.43
N ASP A 288 29.00 14.02 -2.66
CA ASP A 288 28.89 15.01 -3.72
C ASP A 288 28.25 16.29 -3.19
N THR A 289 29.03 17.37 -3.20
CA THR A 289 28.59 18.71 -2.79
C THR A 289 28.23 19.61 -3.98
N SER A 290 28.53 19.17 -5.20
CA SER A 290 28.47 19.96 -6.42
C SER A 290 27.20 19.78 -7.25
N SER A 291 26.48 18.66 -7.06
CA SER A 291 25.24 18.41 -7.81
C SER A 291 24.18 19.48 -7.56
N ASN A 292 23.70 20.06 -8.66
CA ASN A 292 22.60 21.02 -8.70
C ASN A 292 21.26 20.37 -8.32
N ALA A 293 21.07 19.08 -8.63
CA ALA A 293 19.83 18.35 -8.43
C ALA A 293 19.75 17.80 -7.00
N THR A 294 19.56 18.69 -6.03
CA THR A 294 19.50 18.32 -4.60
C THR A 294 18.18 17.68 -4.21
N ILE A 295 17.06 18.27 -4.60
CA ILE A 295 15.71 17.82 -4.24
C ILE A 295 15.09 16.98 -5.36
N MET A 296 14.10 16.16 -5.01
CA MET A 296 13.33 15.38 -6.00
C MET A 296 12.66 16.31 -7.03
N PRO A 297 12.81 16.02 -8.34
CA PRO A 297 12.06 16.70 -9.39
C PRO A 297 10.55 16.63 -9.17
N GLU A 298 9.88 17.70 -9.56
CA GLU A 298 8.44 17.89 -9.31
C GLU A 298 7.58 16.84 -9.99
N GLU A 299 7.85 16.60 -11.27
CA GLU A 299 7.19 15.58 -12.09
C GLU A 299 7.29 14.17 -11.46
N ILE A 300 8.44 13.82 -10.87
CA ILE A 300 8.63 12.53 -10.21
C ILE A 300 7.80 12.47 -8.93
N ALA A 301 7.81 13.52 -8.11
CA ALA A 301 7.03 13.57 -6.88
C ALA A 301 5.52 13.49 -7.16
N ALA A 302 5.04 14.25 -8.14
CA ALA A 302 3.66 14.21 -8.60
C ALA A 302 3.28 12.79 -9.10
N ALA A 303 4.12 12.18 -9.93
CA ALA A 303 3.89 10.83 -10.46
C ALA A 303 3.78 9.78 -9.35
N VAL A 304 4.76 9.70 -8.43
CA VAL A 304 4.76 8.67 -7.37
C VAL A 304 3.69 8.90 -6.32
N CYS A 305 3.26 10.14 -6.10
CA CYS A 305 2.10 10.45 -5.28
C CYS A 305 0.80 10.05 -5.99
N LYS A 306 0.68 10.31 -7.29
CA LYS A 306 -0.48 9.89 -8.10
C LYS A 306 -0.66 8.38 -8.09
N GLN A 307 0.41 7.60 -8.27
CA GLN A 307 0.38 6.14 -8.17
C GLN A 307 -0.28 5.65 -6.87
N GLN A 308 0.01 6.32 -5.75
CA GLN A 308 -0.50 5.95 -4.43
C GLN A 308 -1.94 6.40 -4.16
N THR A 309 -2.57 7.16 -5.05
CA THR A 309 -3.97 7.61 -4.90
C THR A 309 -4.95 6.83 -5.79
N LEU A 310 -4.47 6.15 -6.83
CA LEU A 310 -5.30 5.30 -7.70
C LEU A 310 -5.85 4.07 -6.95
N PHE A 311 -6.92 3.44 -7.43
CA PHE A 311 -7.47 2.19 -6.89
C PHE A 311 -8.02 2.28 -5.45
N SER A 312 -8.78 3.32 -5.15
CA SER A 312 -9.34 3.51 -3.81
C SER A 312 -10.41 2.45 -3.48
N ALA A 313 -11.20 1.98 -4.45
CA ALA A 313 -12.21 0.97 -4.21
C ALA A 313 -11.61 -0.42 -3.97
N ILE A 314 -10.61 -0.85 -4.76
CA ILE A 314 -9.91 -2.12 -4.52
C ILE A 314 -9.23 -2.14 -3.14
N ARG A 315 -8.59 -1.03 -2.73
CA ARG A 315 -7.99 -0.91 -1.40
C ARG A 315 -9.03 -0.98 -0.29
N PHE A 316 -10.14 -0.25 -0.43
CA PHE A 316 -11.25 -0.28 0.52
C PHE A 316 -11.81 -1.70 0.66
N ARG A 317 -12.18 -2.34 -0.45
CA ARG A 317 -12.74 -3.71 -0.50
C ARG A 317 -11.78 -4.71 0.13
N SER A 318 -10.48 -4.64 -0.21
CA SER A 318 -9.46 -5.54 0.34
C SER A 318 -9.34 -5.41 1.86
N GLN A 319 -9.35 -4.19 2.40
CA GLN A 319 -9.28 -3.96 3.85
C GLN A 319 -10.59 -4.33 4.56
N TYR A 320 -11.74 -4.04 3.95
CA TYR A 320 -13.06 -4.43 4.46
C TYR A 320 -13.18 -5.94 4.69
N MET A 321 -12.58 -6.76 3.82
CA MET A 321 -12.54 -8.22 3.99
C MET A 321 -11.80 -8.68 5.25
N TYR A 322 -10.96 -7.83 5.85
CA TYR A 322 -10.30 -8.11 7.14
C TYR A 322 -11.09 -7.57 8.35
N ALA A 323 -12.13 -6.74 8.14
CA ALA A 323 -12.96 -6.19 9.21
C ALA A 323 -13.94 -7.22 9.82
N SER A 324 -14.17 -8.34 9.13
CA SER A 324 -15.02 -9.44 9.61
C SER A 324 -14.41 -10.81 9.29
N PRO A 325 -14.07 -11.62 10.32
CA PRO A 325 -13.62 -13.00 10.13
C PRO A 325 -14.62 -13.88 9.38
N ASP A 326 -15.92 -13.59 9.48
CA ASP A 326 -16.95 -14.37 8.79
C ASP A 326 -16.96 -14.09 7.29
N LEU A 327 -16.78 -12.82 6.89
CA LEU A 327 -16.58 -12.47 5.48
C LEU A 327 -15.31 -13.11 4.93
N ALA A 328 -14.23 -13.13 5.71
CA ALA A 328 -12.98 -13.76 5.32
C ALA A 328 -13.17 -15.24 4.94
N ARG A 329 -13.84 -16.03 5.79
CA ARG A 329 -14.11 -17.45 5.51
C ARG A 329 -14.98 -17.67 4.28
N GLN A 330 -15.93 -16.78 4.03
CA GLN A 330 -16.92 -16.95 2.95
C GLN A 330 -16.39 -16.47 1.59
N LEU A 331 -15.63 -15.37 1.57
CA LEU A 331 -15.40 -14.59 0.36
C LEU A 331 -13.95 -14.58 -0.13
N TRP A 332 -12.95 -14.91 0.69
CA TRP A 332 -11.55 -14.79 0.26
C TRP A 332 -11.17 -15.62 -0.98
N ARG A 333 -11.89 -16.71 -1.25
CA ARG A 333 -11.68 -17.53 -2.45
C ARG A 333 -12.54 -17.12 -3.66
N ARG A 334 -13.42 -16.13 -3.51
CA ARG A 334 -14.49 -15.83 -4.49
C ARG A 334 -14.65 -14.36 -4.82
N ASP A 335 -14.09 -13.46 -4.01
CA ASP A 335 -14.21 -12.02 -4.15
C ASP A 335 -12.84 -11.35 -4.06
N VAL A 336 -12.80 -10.07 -4.37
CA VAL A 336 -11.59 -9.24 -4.37
C VAL A 336 -11.02 -9.12 -2.97
N VAL A 337 -9.92 -9.83 -2.74
CA VAL A 337 -9.05 -9.66 -1.57
C VAL A 337 -7.59 -9.82 -1.99
N ILE A 338 -6.71 -9.02 -1.39
CA ILE A 338 -5.26 -9.22 -1.51
C ILE A 338 -4.79 -9.77 -0.16
N PRO A 339 -4.45 -11.08 -0.08
CA PRO A 339 -4.30 -11.80 1.18
C PRO A 339 -2.97 -11.50 1.86
N LEU A 340 -2.85 -10.33 2.47
CA LEU A 340 -1.64 -9.89 3.14
C LEU A 340 -1.58 -10.41 4.59
N MET A 341 -0.71 -11.38 4.86
CA MET A 341 -0.49 -11.96 6.19
C MET A 341 -0.21 -10.93 7.29
N ARG A 342 0.43 -9.78 6.96
CA ARG A 342 0.68 -8.68 7.90
C ARG A 342 -0.59 -8.01 8.46
N LEU A 343 -1.72 -8.18 7.78
CA LEU A 343 -3.04 -7.68 8.19
C LEU A 343 -3.77 -8.67 9.11
N PHE A 344 -3.43 -9.96 9.04
CA PHE A 344 -4.09 -11.00 9.81
C PHE A 344 -4.14 -10.73 11.34
N PRO A 345 -3.07 -10.28 12.02
CA PRO A 345 -3.13 -10.00 13.45
C PRO A 345 -4.01 -8.80 13.82
N LEU A 346 -4.43 -8.00 12.83
CA LEU A 346 -5.29 -6.83 12.98
C LEU A 346 -6.73 -7.13 12.56
N MET A 347 -7.08 -8.38 12.25
CA MET A 347 -8.41 -8.79 11.80
C MET A 347 -9.49 -8.44 12.85
N GLY A 348 -10.68 -8.06 12.36
CA GLY A 348 -11.82 -7.67 13.17
C GLY A 348 -11.80 -6.18 13.52
N ALA A 349 -12.01 -5.86 14.79
CA ALA A 349 -12.15 -4.48 15.27
C ALA A 349 -11.00 -3.55 14.84
N PRO A 350 -9.71 -3.93 14.93
CA PRO A 350 -8.62 -3.05 14.50
C PRO A 350 -8.67 -2.73 13.01
N ALA A 351 -8.94 -3.71 12.14
CA ALA A 351 -9.07 -3.49 10.71
C ALA A 351 -10.26 -2.57 10.36
N ALA A 352 -11.38 -2.69 11.08
CA ALA A 352 -12.56 -1.86 10.90
C ALA A 352 -12.32 -0.41 11.35
N GLU A 353 -11.72 -0.22 12.53
CA GLU A 353 -11.34 1.10 13.05
C GLU A 353 -10.32 1.79 12.15
N ASP A 354 -9.35 1.04 11.62
CA ASP A 354 -8.37 1.56 10.68
C ASP A 354 -9.00 2.01 9.36
N LEU A 355 -9.96 1.23 8.84
CA LEU A 355 -10.67 1.57 7.61
C LEU A 355 -11.50 2.84 7.80
N ALA A 356 -12.24 2.94 8.91
CA ALA A 356 -12.99 4.14 9.27
C ALA A 356 -12.08 5.36 9.44
N ALA A 357 -10.96 5.22 10.14
CA ALA A 357 -9.97 6.28 10.30
C ALA A 357 -9.38 6.72 8.96
N SER A 358 -9.11 5.79 8.04
CA SER A 358 -8.64 6.12 6.69
C SER A 358 -9.64 6.99 5.94
N VAL A 359 -10.91 6.58 5.92
CA VAL A 359 -11.99 7.31 5.23
C VAL A 359 -12.13 8.72 5.78
N LEU A 360 -12.16 8.86 7.11
CA LEU A 360 -12.29 10.17 7.76
C LEU A 360 -11.11 11.09 7.44
N VAL A 361 -9.88 10.56 7.47
CA VAL A 361 -8.68 11.33 7.15
C VAL A 361 -8.64 11.72 5.68
N ASP A 362 -8.96 10.80 4.75
CA ASP A 362 -9.00 11.12 3.32
C ASP A 362 -10.07 12.19 3.02
N ALA A 363 -11.25 12.10 3.65
CA ALA A 363 -12.30 13.10 3.54
C ALA A 363 -11.92 14.46 4.15
N PHE A 364 -11.25 14.47 5.30
CA PHE A 364 -10.70 15.71 5.89
C PHE A 364 -9.68 16.35 4.95
N TRP A 365 -8.76 15.54 4.41
CA TRP A 365 -7.71 16.02 3.52
C TRP A 365 -8.26 16.63 2.23
N ALA A 366 -9.30 16.01 1.65
CA ALA A 366 -9.99 16.54 0.48
C ALA A 366 -10.68 17.89 0.77
N ARG A 367 -11.21 18.08 1.99
CA ARG A 367 -11.89 19.32 2.41
C ARG A 367 -10.94 20.44 2.82
N LEU A 368 -9.71 20.12 3.21
CA LEU A 368 -8.72 21.14 3.58
C LEU A 368 -8.28 22.00 2.39
N SER A 369 -8.55 21.54 1.14
CA SER A 369 -8.23 22.23 -0.11
C SER A 369 -6.77 22.68 -0.20
N VAL A 370 -5.85 21.82 0.29
CA VAL A 370 -4.42 22.08 0.23
C VAL A 370 -3.94 22.06 -1.22
N GLY A 371 -3.35 23.15 -1.69
CA GLY A 371 -2.78 23.23 -3.03
C GLY A 371 -1.54 22.33 -3.21
N GLU A 372 -1.24 21.93 -4.43
CA GLU A 372 -0.11 21.02 -4.71
C GLU A 372 1.25 21.57 -4.25
N GLU A 373 1.43 22.89 -4.30
CA GLU A 373 2.65 23.60 -3.87
C GLU A 373 2.61 24.07 -2.40
N GLU A 374 1.50 23.86 -1.69
CA GLU A 374 1.32 24.45 -0.38
C GLU A 374 2.28 23.85 0.66
N ASN A 375 2.78 24.72 1.55
CA ASN A 375 3.62 24.30 2.66
C ASN A 375 2.75 23.66 3.76
N LEU A 376 2.68 22.33 3.74
CA LEU A 376 1.98 21.53 4.74
C LEU A 376 2.47 21.72 6.19
N LEU A 377 3.64 22.32 6.40
CA LEU A 377 4.17 22.64 7.73
C LEU A 377 3.69 24.00 8.26
N ASN A 378 2.76 24.67 7.57
CA ASN A 378 2.11 25.88 8.06
C ASN A 378 1.36 25.61 9.38
N ASP A 379 1.54 26.49 10.36
CA ASP A 379 0.91 26.39 11.68
C ASP A 379 -0.63 26.38 11.62
N SER A 380 -1.27 26.93 10.60
CA SER A 380 -2.72 26.80 10.40
C SER A 380 -3.12 25.36 10.08
N ILE A 381 -2.46 24.73 9.09
CA ILE A 381 -2.69 23.34 8.67
C ILE A 381 -2.42 22.40 9.85
N ILE A 382 -1.28 22.58 10.53
CA ILE A 382 -0.89 21.77 11.69
C ILE A 382 -1.96 21.84 12.79
N ARG A 383 -2.48 23.03 13.10
CA ARG A 383 -3.56 23.19 14.09
C ARG A 383 -4.87 22.52 13.64
N SER A 384 -5.26 22.71 12.38
CA SER A 384 -6.48 22.07 11.82
C SER A 384 -6.40 20.55 11.88
N VAL A 385 -5.24 19.97 11.55
CA VAL A 385 -4.99 18.52 11.63
C VAL A 385 -5.12 18.02 13.07
N ARG A 386 -4.48 18.71 14.04
CA ARG A 386 -4.57 18.35 15.47
C ARG A 386 -6.02 18.37 15.96
N GLN A 387 -6.72 19.47 15.69
CA GLN A 387 -8.12 19.66 16.06
C GLN A 387 -9.00 18.55 15.47
N PHE A 388 -8.82 18.21 14.19
CA PHE A 388 -9.55 17.13 13.55
C PHE A 388 -9.35 15.78 14.26
N VAL A 389 -8.11 15.40 14.58
CA VAL A 389 -7.84 14.10 15.22
C VAL A 389 -8.46 14.04 16.62
N ASP A 390 -8.35 15.12 17.40
CA ASP A 390 -8.93 15.19 18.74
C ASP A 390 -10.46 15.17 18.69
N GLU A 391 -11.09 15.95 17.79
CA GLU A 391 -12.54 15.96 17.62
C GLU A 391 -13.10 14.60 17.22
N MET A 392 -12.50 13.93 16.21
CA MET A 392 -12.97 12.63 15.75
C MET A 392 -12.76 11.54 16.81
N SER A 393 -11.63 11.57 17.51
CA SER A 393 -11.38 10.63 18.61
C SER A 393 -12.37 10.82 19.76
N ASN A 394 -12.58 12.07 20.20
CA ASN A 394 -13.49 12.37 21.30
C ASN A 394 -14.94 12.02 20.94
N MET A 395 -15.34 12.24 19.69
CA MET A 395 -16.65 11.84 19.18
C MET A 395 -16.81 10.32 19.23
N TYR A 396 -15.82 9.56 18.75
CA TYR A 396 -15.87 8.09 18.75
C TYR A 396 -15.92 7.51 20.18
N GLU A 397 -15.16 8.08 21.11
CA GLU A 397 -15.17 7.68 22.53
C GLU A 397 -16.48 8.02 23.24
N ALA A 398 -17.11 9.17 22.92
CA ALA A 398 -18.38 9.58 23.50
C ALA A 398 -19.58 8.77 22.97
N GLY A 399 -19.48 8.26 21.73
CA GLY A 399 -20.48 7.41 21.10
C GLY A 399 -20.27 7.30 19.60
N THR A 400 -20.49 6.10 19.04
CA THR A 400 -20.12 5.83 17.65
C THR A 400 -21.04 6.47 16.61
N GLU A 401 -22.31 6.73 16.91
CA GLU A 401 -23.34 7.13 15.92
C GLU A 401 -22.92 8.35 15.05
N ALA A 402 -22.43 9.42 15.69
CA ALA A 402 -22.01 10.63 14.98
C ALA A 402 -20.77 10.37 14.10
N THR A 403 -19.82 9.57 14.59
CA THR A 403 -18.65 9.16 13.82
C THR A 403 -19.05 8.31 12.63
N LEU A 404 -19.99 7.37 12.78
CA LEU A 404 -20.47 6.52 11.68
C LEU A 404 -21.10 7.33 10.55
N LYS A 405 -21.94 8.33 10.87
CA LYS A 405 -22.48 9.26 9.87
C LYS A 405 -21.36 10.00 9.12
N ARG A 406 -20.32 10.44 9.81
CA ARG A 406 -19.14 11.08 9.19
C ARG A 406 -18.32 10.11 8.33
N VAL A 407 -18.27 8.82 8.67
CA VAL A 407 -17.63 7.78 7.86
C VAL A 407 -18.41 7.59 6.55
N GLU A 408 -19.74 7.47 6.59
CA GLU A 408 -20.59 7.33 5.39
C GLU A 408 -20.43 8.52 4.44
N GLU A 409 -20.52 9.75 4.96
CA GLU A 409 -20.29 10.97 4.19
C GLU A 409 -18.85 11.05 3.67
N GLY A 410 -17.88 10.65 4.49
CA GLY A 410 -16.47 10.64 4.13
C GLY A 410 -16.16 9.64 3.03
N CYS A 411 -16.85 8.50 3.00
CA CYS A 411 -16.61 7.45 2.00
C CYS A 411 -16.88 7.96 0.59
N LYS A 412 -17.89 8.82 0.41
CA LYS A 412 -18.22 9.46 -0.88
C LYS A 412 -17.10 10.37 -1.40
N LEU A 413 -16.27 10.91 -0.51
CA LEU A 413 -15.10 11.73 -0.86
C LEU A 413 -13.83 10.88 -1.03
N ALA A 414 -13.65 9.88 -0.16
CA ALA A 414 -12.48 9.00 -0.20
C ALA A 414 -12.50 8.05 -1.41
N VAL A 415 -13.68 7.58 -1.79
CA VAL A 415 -13.93 6.75 -2.97
C VAL A 415 -14.98 7.45 -3.83
N PRO A 416 -14.57 8.35 -4.74
CA PRO A 416 -15.51 9.13 -5.53
C PRO A 416 -16.31 8.23 -6.48
N GLN A 417 -17.57 8.59 -6.71
CA GLN A 417 -18.40 8.01 -7.77
C GLN A 417 -17.75 8.20 -9.14
N LEU A 418 -18.17 7.40 -10.12
CA LEU A 418 -17.68 7.50 -11.50
C LEU A 418 -17.95 8.90 -12.08
N THR A 419 -16.98 9.46 -12.78
CA THR A 419 -17.21 10.66 -13.59
C THR A 419 -18.05 10.32 -14.82
N ALA A 420 -18.65 11.32 -15.46
CA ALA A 420 -19.44 11.10 -16.68
C ALA A 420 -18.63 10.42 -17.81
N GLU A 421 -17.34 10.73 -17.92
CA GLU A 421 -16.42 10.10 -18.87
C GLU A 421 -16.19 8.62 -18.54
N GLU A 422 -16.02 8.28 -17.26
CA GLU A 422 -15.82 6.90 -16.81
C GLU A 422 -17.09 6.04 -17.00
N VAL A 423 -18.28 6.63 -16.79
CA VAL A 423 -19.57 5.96 -17.07
C VAL A 423 -19.72 5.66 -18.56
N GLN A 424 -19.26 6.56 -19.45
CA GLN A 424 -19.27 6.32 -20.89
C GLN A 424 -18.32 5.18 -21.28
N LEU A 425 -17.14 5.10 -20.66
CA LEU A 425 -16.18 4.00 -20.89
C LEU A 425 -16.69 2.64 -20.43
N MET A 426 -17.53 2.60 -19.39
CA MET A 426 -18.17 1.38 -18.89
C MET A 426 -19.34 0.90 -19.79
N SER A 427 -19.83 1.74 -20.70
CA SER A 427 -21.00 1.40 -21.51
C SER A 427 -20.61 0.45 -22.65
N PRO A 428 -21.33 -0.68 -22.86
CA PRO A 428 -20.99 -1.71 -23.85
C PRO A 428 -20.89 -1.25 -25.32
N LYS A 429 -21.29 -0.02 -25.65
CA LYS A 429 -21.43 0.46 -27.03
C LYS A 429 -20.12 0.79 -27.75
N ASN A 430 -18.97 0.72 -27.08
CA ASN A 430 -17.67 0.96 -27.72
C ASN A 430 -17.03 -0.31 -28.31
N GLU A 431 -17.50 -1.52 -27.97
CA GLU A 431 -16.93 -2.75 -28.54
C GLU A 431 -17.50 -3.07 -29.95
N ASP A 432 -18.71 -2.61 -30.29
CA ASP A 432 -19.30 -2.88 -31.61
C ASP A 432 -18.80 -1.96 -32.74
N LYS A 433 -18.32 -0.74 -32.44
CA LYS A 433 -17.81 0.18 -33.48
C LYS A 433 -16.37 -0.09 -33.92
N ALA A 434 -15.53 -0.66 -33.07
CA ALA A 434 -14.15 -0.98 -33.43
C ALA A 434 -14.03 -2.21 -34.36
N ILE A 435 -15.07 -3.05 -34.40
CA ILE A 435 -15.12 -4.24 -35.28
C ILE A 435 -15.69 -3.87 -36.65
N GLU A 436 -16.62 -2.92 -36.74
CA GLU A 436 -17.14 -2.43 -38.04
C GLU A 436 -16.14 -1.54 -38.80
N GLU A 437 -15.24 -0.83 -38.12
CA GLU A 437 -14.19 -0.01 -38.79
C GLU A 437 -12.91 -0.79 -39.14
N SER A 438 -12.78 -2.05 -38.71
CA SER A 438 -11.68 -2.94 -39.11
C SER A 438 -12.07 -4.00 -40.14
N THR A 439 -13.34 -3.99 -40.57
CA THR A 439 -13.90 -4.89 -41.60
C THR A 439 -14.57 -4.16 -42.78
N ALA A 440 -14.40 -2.84 -42.87
CA ALA A 440 -14.66 -2.02 -44.05
C ALA A 440 -13.35 -1.45 -44.59
#